data_AF-M3ZE44-F1
#
_entry.id   AF-M3ZE44-F1
#
_cell.length_a   1.000
_cell.length_b   1.000
_cell.length_c   1.000
_cell.angle_alpha   90.00
_cell.angle_beta   90.00
_cell.angle_gamma   90.00
#
_symmetry.space_group_name_H-M   'P 1'
#
loop_
_entity.id
_entity.type
_entity.pdbx_description
1 polymer ?
#
loop_
_entity_poly.entity_id
_entity_poly.type
_entity_poly.pdbx_seq_one_letter_code
_entity_poly.pdbx_strand_id
1 'polypeptide(L)'
;TQLLTIVNGVGTLISFRNINYWLGFRANRGFLRTSRFRPPNHALTVQRPFPLSHGTTTLGFIFQGGVIAAADTRASAGGLVACPAVHKITPIHSHLVVTSSGSGADCMLWERILIREIRLYELRHKRRLSIRASAKLLSFMLHPFKGTDVSDPLSPNSGPQVIYVCSDGARLQGDIISVGSGSPYAYGVLDGGLSWGLSKEEAISLAREAVFRATHRDAYSGNNVDLFHIDAQGWIQRPREDLKEEYYRELERRSKRRREKKKRDTIESS
;
A
#
# COMPACT_ATOMS: atom_id res chain seq x y z
N THR A 1 7.15 -11.40 -6.01
CA THR A 1 6.01 -10.46 -5.93
C THR A 1 6.52 -9.21 -5.25
N GLN A 2 6.83 -8.17 -6.03
CA GLN A 2 7.28 -6.87 -5.56
C GLN A 2 6.09 -5.91 -5.64
N LEU A 3 6.01 -5.01 -4.69
CA LEU A 3 4.80 -4.27 -4.40
C LEU A 3 5.14 -2.82 -4.13
N LEU A 4 4.52 -1.90 -4.86
CA LEU A 4 4.65 -0.48 -4.60
C LEU A 4 3.29 0.13 -4.29
N THR A 5 3.12 0.66 -3.08
CA THR A 5 1.97 1.53 -2.80
C THR A 5 2.42 2.97 -2.93
N ILE A 6 1.76 3.71 -3.82
CA ILE A 6 2.05 5.10 -4.12
C ILE A 6 0.99 5.98 -3.49
N VAL A 7 1.42 6.96 -2.68
CA VAL A 7 0.55 7.80 -1.84
C VAL A 7 0.69 9.30 -2.18
N ASN A 8 -0.43 10.03 -2.38
CA ASN A 8 -0.52 11.50 -2.58
C ASN A 8 -1.35 12.20 -1.49
N GLY A 9 -1.12 13.50 -1.20
CA GLY A 9 -1.82 14.25 -0.14
C GLY A 9 -2.56 15.55 -0.51
N VAL A 10 -2.94 15.84 -1.76
CA VAL A 10 -3.48 17.20 -2.11
C VAL A 10 -4.68 17.15 -3.05
N GLY A 11 -5.75 17.94 -2.79
CA GLY A 11 -6.92 18.03 -3.66
C GLY A 11 -7.40 19.45 -3.98
N THR A 12 -8.16 19.59 -5.09
CA THR A 12 -9.25 20.57 -5.28
C THR A 12 -10.20 20.10 -6.41
N LEU A 13 -11.47 20.48 -6.26
CA LEU A 13 -12.69 20.15 -7.00
C LEU A 13 -12.78 20.81 -8.40
N ILE A 14 -13.17 20.08 -9.46
CA ILE A 14 -14.04 20.56 -10.57
C ILE A 14 -14.86 19.37 -11.13
N SER A 15 -16.19 19.55 -11.19
CA SER A 15 -17.20 18.73 -11.89
C SER A 15 -17.58 19.44 -13.22
N PHE A 16 -17.91 18.85 -14.38
CA PHE A 16 -19.07 18.00 -14.69
C PHE A 16 -19.01 17.42 -16.14
N ARG A 17 -19.66 16.25 -16.33
CA ARG A 17 -20.46 15.72 -17.48
C ARG A 17 -19.97 15.81 -18.95
N ASN A 18 -19.83 14.66 -19.63
CA ASN A 18 -20.96 13.98 -20.30
C ASN A 18 -20.61 12.57 -20.78
N ILE A 19 -21.46 11.60 -20.41
CA ILE A 19 -21.58 10.27 -21.00
C ILE A 19 -22.47 10.39 -22.24
N ASN A 20 -22.08 9.74 -23.33
CA ASN A 20 -23.02 9.13 -24.28
C ASN A 20 -22.37 7.91 -24.93
N TYR A 21 -22.95 6.74 -24.66
CA TYR A 21 -22.82 5.52 -25.46
C TYR A 21 -23.68 5.68 -26.73
N TRP A 22 -23.23 5.19 -27.90
CA TRP A 22 -23.95 4.17 -28.68
C TRP A 22 -23.19 3.64 -29.92
N LEU A 23 -23.63 2.46 -30.35
CA LEU A 23 -23.13 1.46 -31.32
C LEU A 23 -22.93 1.92 -32.78
N GLY A 24 -22.14 1.13 -33.55
CA GLY A 24 -22.29 1.10 -35.02
C GLY A 24 -21.31 0.28 -35.87
N PHE A 25 -21.31 -1.05 -35.73
CA PHE A 25 -21.25 -2.07 -36.80
C PHE A 25 -20.12 -2.15 -37.89
N ARG A 26 -19.63 -3.40 -38.02
CA ARG A 26 -19.26 -4.17 -39.24
C ARG A 26 -17.90 -3.93 -39.94
N ALA A 27 -17.05 -4.97 -39.88
CA ALA A 27 -16.43 -5.54 -41.07
C ALA A 27 -16.22 -7.05 -40.89
N ASN A 28 -16.91 -7.82 -41.71
CA ASN A 28 -16.85 -9.27 -41.80
C ASN A 28 -15.90 -9.62 -42.95
N ARG A 29 -14.90 -10.49 -42.73
CA ARG A 29 -14.22 -11.25 -43.80
C ARG A 29 -13.69 -12.54 -43.19
N GLY A 30 -14.26 -13.66 -43.64
CA GLY A 30 -13.91 -15.01 -43.18
C GLY A 30 -12.83 -15.69 -44.01
N PHE A 31 -12.64 -16.96 -43.65
CA PHE A 31 -12.05 -18.07 -44.43
C PHE A 31 -10.53 -18.32 -44.27
N LEU A 32 -10.13 -19.22 -43.35
CA LEU A 32 -9.85 -20.66 -43.60
C LEU A 32 -9.15 -21.34 -42.40
N ARG A 33 -9.56 -22.58 -42.14
CA ARG A 33 -9.01 -23.55 -41.18
C ARG A 33 -7.59 -23.97 -41.57
N THR A 34 -6.66 -23.97 -40.60
CA THR A 34 -5.69 -25.06 -40.44
C THR A 34 -5.45 -25.32 -38.95
N SER A 35 -5.82 -26.52 -38.51
CA SER A 35 -5.46 -27.08 -37.21
C SER A 35 -3.95 -27.22 -37.09
N ARG A 36 -3.34 -26.50 -36.15
CA ARG A 36 -2.05 -26.89 -35.58
C ARG A 36 -2.18 -26.95 -34.07
N PHE A 37 -2.13 -28.17 -33.56
CA PHE A 37 -1.81 -28.49 -32.17
C PHE A 37 -0.64 -27.61 -31.71
N ARG A 38 -0.85 -26.77 -30.70
CA ARG A 38 0.23 -26.19 -29.89
C ARG A 38 0.26 -26.95 -28.57
N PRO A 39 1.41 -27.47 -28.13
CA PRO A 39 1.49 -28.07 -26.81
C PRO A 39 1.23 -26.97 -25.76
N PRO A 40 0.56 -27.29 -24.65
CA PRO A 40 0.43 -26.33 -23.56
C PRO A 40 1.81 -26.17 -22.92
N ASN A 41 2.44 -25.01 -23.13
CA ASN A 41 3.52 -24.55 -22.26
C ASN A 41 2.88 -24.21 -20.90
N HIS A 42 2.52 -25.24 -20.14
CA HIS A 42 2.41 -25.11 -18.70
C HIS A 42 3.81 -24.79 -18.21
N ALA A 43 4.08 -23.52 -17.93
CA ALA A 43 5.12 -23.15 -17.00
C ALA A 43 4.80 -23.87 -15.68
N LEU A 44 5.40 -25.03 -15.47
CA LEU A 44 5.31 -25.79 -14.23
C LEU A 44 6.04 -25.01 -13.14
N THR A 45 5.36 -24.02 -12.59
CA THR A 45 5.70 -23.46 -11.28
C THR A 45 4.87 -24.26 -10.29
N VAL A 46 5.53 -25.10 -9.50
CA VAL A 46 4.91 -25.92 -8.44
C VAL A 46 3.97 -25.04 -7.61
N GLN A 47 2.66 -25.31 -7.64
CA GLN A 47 1.70 -24.63 -6.78
C GLN A 47 1.94 -25.08 -5.34
N ARG A 48 2.45 -24.16 -4.50
CA ARG A 48 2.54 -24.38 -3.05
C ARG A 48 1.12 -24.35 -2.45
N PRO A 49 0.78 -25.22 -1.48
CA PRO A 49 -0.50 -25.17 -0.78
C PRO A 49 -0.71 -23.83 -0.04
N PHE A 50 0.40 -23.19 0.38
CA PHE A 50 0.47 -21.80 0.82
C PHE A 50 1.77 -21.14 0.33
N PRO A 51 1.74 -20.10 -0.50
CA PRO A 51 2.89 -19.24 -0.75
C PRO A 51 3.02 -18.20 0.38
N LEU A 52 3.86 -18.46 1.38
CA LEU A 52 4.26 -17.45 2.36
C LEU A 52 5.20 -16.46 1.65
N SER A 53 4.68 -15.39 1.06
CA SER A 53 4.23 -14.11 1.66
C SER A 53 5.41 -13.38 2.27
N HIS A 54 5.89 -12.38 1.54
CA HIS A 54 6.97 -11.50 1.95
C HIS A 54 6.65 -10.92 3.34
N GLY A 55 7.60 -11.05 4.26
CA GLY A 55 7.45 -10.69 5.65
C GLY A 55 7.39 -9.19 5.85
N THR A 56 6.20 -8.64 5.69
CA THR A 56 5.96 -7.21 5.69
C THR A 56 4.49 -6.92 5.97
N THR A 57 4.26 -5.84 6.70
CA THR A 57 2.96 -5.19 6.83
C THR A 57 3.16 -3.75 6.38
N THR A 58 2.53 -3.42 5.26
CA THR A 58 2.43 -2.03 4.78
C THR A 58 0.96 -1.68 4.65
N LEU A 59 0.63 -0.43 4.93
CA LEU A 59 -0.70 0.10 4.69
C LEU A 59 -0.63 1.56 4.26
N GLY A 60 -1.65 1.97 3.51
CA GLY A 60 -1.91 3.36 3.18
C GLY A 60 -3.39 3.60 3.06
N PHE A 61 -3.87 4.72 3.59
CA PHE A 61 -5.29 5.08 3.47
C PHE A 61 -5.51 6.58 3.45
N ILE A 62 -6.59 6.98 2.77
CA ILE A 62 -7.00 8.36 2.60
C ILE A 62 -7.95 8.78 3.73
N PHE A 63 -7.78 10.01 4.21
CA PHE A 63 -8.70 10.67 5.13
C PHE A 63 -8.78 12.17 4.80
N GLN A 64 -9.67 12.92 5.45
CA GLN A 64 -9.85 14.35 5.16
C GLN A 64 -8.54 15.17 5.22
N GLY A 65 -7.61 14.82 6.11
CA GLY A 65 -6.33 15.50 6.30
C GLY A 65 -5.20 15.03 5.38
N GLY A 66 -5.48 14.21 4.37
CA GLY A 66 -4.49 13.72 3.40
C GLY A 66 -4.39 12.20 3.41
N VAL A 67 -3.17 11.66 3.43
CA VAL A 67 -2.96 10.21 3.40
C VAL A 67 -1.94 9.81 4.45
N ILE A 68 -2.20 8.69 5.11
CA ILE A 68 -1.25 8.03 5.99
C ILE A 68 -0.63 6.86 5.23
N ALA A 69 0.69 6.72 5.33
CA ALA A 69 1.40 5.50 4.97
C ALA A 69 2.11 4.96 6.22
N ALA A 70 1.94 3.67 6.49
CA ALA A 70 2.54 3.02 7.65
C ALA A 70 3.13 1.66 7.29
N ALA A 71 4.23 1.29 7.92
CA ALA A 71 4.86 -0.01 7.71
C ALA A 71 5.58 -0.49 8.97
N ASP A 72 5.69 -1.81 9.10
CA ASP A 72 6.56 -2.42 10.10
C ASP A 72 8.04 -2.40 9.64
N THR A 73 8.98 -2.56 10.58
CA THR A 73 10.42 -2.46 10.26
C THR A 73 11.15 -3.79 10.18
N ARG A 74 10.49 -4.92 10.43
CA ARG A 74 11.12 -6.24 10.42
C ARG A 74 11.30 -6.76 8.99
N ALA A 75 12.50 -7.20 8.64
CA ALA A 75 12.72 -8.05 7.48
C ALA A 75 12.99 -9.49 7.95
N SER A 76 12.23 -10.43 7.38
CA SER A 76 12.29 -11.84 7.73
C SER A 76 12.76 -12.68 6.53
N ALA A 77 13.63 -13.66 6.78
CA ALA A 77 14.15 -14.60 5.78
C ALA A 77 14.16 -16.02 6.36
N GLY A 78 13.50 -16.96 5.69
CA GLY A 78 13.49 -18.36 6.13
C GLY A 78 12.94 -18.59 7.55
N GLY A 79 12.02 -17.75 8.01
CA GLY A 79 11.48 -17.80 9.39
C GLY A 79 12.35 -17.14 10.45
N LEU A 80 13.51 -16.59 10.07
CA LEU A 80 14.39 -15.81 10.95
C LEU A 80 14.22 -14.31 10.70
N VAL A 81 14.45 -13.51 11.74
CA VAL A 81 14.53 -12.06 11.60
C VAL A 81 15.91 -11.71 11.04
N ALA A 82 15.96 -11.34 9.76
CA ALA A 82 17.19 -10.95 9.08
C ALA A 82 17.63 -9.53 9.48
N CYS A 83 16.68 -8.60 9.61
CA CYS A 83 16.97 -7.26 10.08
C CYS A 83 15.77 -6.67 10.85
N PRO A 84 15.97 -6.13 12.06
CA PRO A 84 14.87 -5.59 12.89
C PRO A 84 14.38 -4.19 12.47
N ALA A 85 15.17 -3.43 11.70
CA ALA A 85 15.02 -1.98 11.56
C ALA A 85 15.07 -1.49 10.10
N VAL A 86 14.53 -2.25 9.15
CA VAL A 86 14.48 -1.91 7.72
C VAL A 86 13.50 -0.78 7.47
N HIS A 87 13.88 0.14 6.57
CA HIS A 87 12.98 1.14 6.00
C HIS A 87 12.22 0.54 4.82
N LYS A 88 10.89 0.50 4.94
CA LYS A 88 10.00 0.01 3.88
C LYS A 88 9.18 1.12 3.22
N ILE A 89 9.37 2.34 3.70
CA ILE A 89 8.73 3.55 3.19
C ILE A 89 9.85 4.48 2.72
N THR A 90 9.86 4.75 1.42
CA THR A 90 10.87 5.58 0.76
C THR A 90 10.18 6.82 0.18
N PRO A 91 10.50 8.03 0.67
CA PRO A 91 10.03 9.26 0.02
C PRO A 91 10.78 9.47 -1.30
N ILE A 92 10.03 9.71 -2.38
CA ILE A 92 10.60 9.98 -3.71
C ILE A 92 10.76 11.49 -3.91
N HIS A 93 9.71 12.25 -3.58
CA HIS A 93 9.69 13.71 -3.57
C HIS A 93 8.64 14.22 -2.56
N SER A 94 8.45 15.54 -2.42
CA SER A 94 7.64 16.14 -1.34
C SER A 94 6.23 15.57 -1.19
N HIS A 95 5.56 15.22 -2.29
CA HIS A 95 4.19 14.68 -2.28
C HIS A 95 4.07 13.22 -2.73
N LEU A 96 5.19 12.49 -2.81
CA LEU A 96 5.21 11.11 -3.30
C LEU A 96 6.01 10.24 -2.36
N VAL A 97 5.30 9.33 -1.72
CA VAL A 97 5.86 8.29 -0.88
C VAL A 97 5.54 6.94 -1.48
N VAL A 98 6.51 6.05 -1.36
CA VAL A 98 6.48 4.71 -1.90
C VAL A 98 6.65 3.73 -0.76
N THR A 99 5.76 2.74 -0.65
CA THR A 99 5.93 1.62 0.27
C THR A 99 6.26 0.35 -0.49
N SER A 100 7.18 -0.44 0.05
CA SER A 100 7.65 -1.67 -0.56
C SER A 100 7.33 -2.91 0.26
N SER A 101 6.84 -3.94 -0.43
CA SER A 101 6.68 -5.28 0.12
C SER A 101 7.10 -6.31 -0.92
N GLY A 102 7.94 -7.26 -0.54
CA GLY A 102 8.54 -8.14 -1.51
C GLY A 102 9.88 -8.70 -1.06
N SER A 103 10.59 -9.29 -2.01
CA SER A 103 12.02 -9.54 -1.86
C SER A 103 12.72 -8.20 -1.67
N GLY A 104 13.51 -8.05 -0.61
CA GLY A 104 14.15 -6.77 -0.26
C GLY A 104 15.05 -6.24 -1.39
N ALA A 105 15.89 -7.11 -1.97
CA ALA A 105 16.81 -6.74 -3.05
C ALA A 105 16.06 -6.22 -4.28
N ASP A 106 15.00 -6.92 -4.63
CA ASP A 106 14.15 -6.57 -5.76
C ASP A 106 13.42 -5.24 -5.56
N CYS A 107 12.83 -5.03 -4.38
CA CYS A 107 12.14 -3.78 -4.06
C CYS A 107 13.10 -2.61 -4.14
N MET A 108 14.30 -2.75 -3.53
CA MET A 108 15.33 -1.72 -3.59
C MET A 108 15.77 -1.41 -5.02
N LEU A 109 15.88 -2.42 -5.89
CA LEU A 109 16.23 -2.23 -7.30
C LEU A 109 15.18 -1.39 -8.02
N TRP A 110 13.90 -1.79 -7.94
CA TRP A 110 12.82 -1.10 -8.63
C TRP A 110 12.54 0.28 -8.07
N GLU A 111 12.65 0.48 -6.76
CA GLU A 111 12.59 1.80 -6.15
C GLU A 111 13.68 2.72 -6.73
N ARG A 112 14.93 2.26 -6.79
CA ARG A 112 16.04 3.05 -7.35
C ARG A 112 15.84 3.41 -8.81
N ILE A 113 15.38 2.45 -9.62
CA ILE A 113 15.06 2.68 -11.04
C ILE A 113 13.92 3.70 -11.16
N LEU A 114 12.85 3.56 -10.37
CA LEU A 114 11.72 4.47 -10.39
C LEU A 114 12.11 5.89 -9.95
N ILE A 115 12.87 6.03 -8.86
CA ILE A 115 13.40 7.32 -8.38
C ILE A 115 14.21 7.98 -9.50
N ARG A 116 15.12 7.23 -10.14
CA ARG A 116 15.94 7.71 -11.24
C ARG A 116 15.09 8.21 -12.40
N GLU A 117 14.13 7.43 -12.87
CA GLU A 117 13.30 7.81 -14.01
C GLU A 117 12.39 9.02 -13.71
N ILE A 118 11.79 9.07 -12.51
CA ILE A 118 11.01 10.24 -12.05
C ILE A 118 11.89 11.48 -12.00
N ARG A 119 13.11 11.36 -11.46
CA ARG A 119 14.03 12.50 -11.36
C ARG A 119 14.52 12.96 -12.73
N LEU A 120 14.86 12.05 -13.63
CA LEU A 120 15.22 12.36 -15.01
C LEU A 120 14.06 13.02 -15.77
N TYR A 121 12.82 12.61 -15.50
CA TYR A 121 11.64 13.24 -16.06
C TYR A 121 11.50 14.69 -15.58
N GLU A 122 11.64 14.91 -14.27
CA GLU A 122 11.57 16.24 -13.65
C GLU A 122 12.64 17.19 -14.20
N LEU A 123 13.88 16.71 -14.37
CA LEU A 123 14.97 17.49 -14.94
C LEU A 123 14.72 17.85 -16.42
N ARG A 124 14.20 16.92 -17.23
CA ARG A 124 13.94 17.14 -18.66
C ARG A 124 12.77 18.10 -18.91
N HIS A 125 11.70 17.96 -18.16
CA HIS A 125 10.44 18.68 -18.42
C HIS A 125 10.19 19.83 -17.45
N LYS A 126 11.09 20.04 -16.47
CA LYS A 126 10.95 21.03 -15.38
C LYS A 126 9.61 20.94 -14.65
N ARG A 127 9.00 19.76 -14.63
CA ARG A 127 7.70 19.47 -14.00
C ARG A 127 7.74 18.13 -13.30
N ARG A 128 7.05 18.04 -12.17
CA ARG A 128 6.95 16.79 -11.41
C ARG A 128 6.04 15.79 -12.12
N LEU A 129 6.37 14.52 -12.00
CA LEU A 129 5.53 13.44 -12.52
C LEU A 129 4.32 13.25 -11.59
N SER A 130 3.12 13.13 -12.15
CA SER A 130 1.93 12.84 -11.35
C SER A 130 1.97 11.41 -10.82
N ILE A 131 1.24 11.14 -9.76
CA ILE A 131 1.25 9.82 -9.11
C ILE A 131 0.70 8.70 -9.99
N ARG A 132 -0.38 8.96 -10.73
CA ARG A 132 -0.87 8.04 -11.75
C ARG A 132 0.19 7.76 -12.81
N ALA A 133 0.94 8.79 -13.22
CA ALA A 133 2.01 8.63 -14.20
C ALA A 133 3.20 7.86 -13.63
N SER A 134 3.58 8.07 -12.36
CA SER A 134 4.60 7.28 -11.66
C SER A 134 4.18 5.81 -11.55
N ALA A 135 2.92 5.54 -11.19
CA ALA A 135 2.36 4.18 -11.14
C ALA A 135 2.36 3.51 -12.53
N LYS A 136 1.99 4.26 -13.56
CA LYS A 136 1.99 3.80 -14.96
C LYS A 136 3.39 3.52 -15.46
N LEU A 137 4.36 4.37 -15.14
CA LEU A 137 5.77 4.19 -15.46
C LEU A 137 6.30 2.91 -14.82
N LEU A 138 6.03 2.69 -13.53
CA LEU A 138 6.43 1.46 -12.84
C LEU A 138 5.80 0.21 -13.46
N SER A 139 4.48 0.25 -13.70
CA SER A 139 3.73 -0.84 -14.35
C SER A 139 4.33 -1.19 -15.72
N PHE A 140 4.71 -0.19 -16.50
CA PHE A 140 5.38 -0.38 -17.79
C PHE A 140 6.79 -0.97 -17.64
N MET A 141 7.56 -0.52 -16.65
CA MET A 141 8.90 -1.07 -16.38
C MET A 141 8.86 -2.54 -15.91
N LEU A 142 7.84 -2.91 -15.13
CA LEU A 142 7.65 -4.28 -14.63
C LEU A 142 7.17 -5.24 -15.73
N HIS A 143 6.29 -4.77 -16.63
CA HIS A 143 5.73 -5.60 -17.68
C HIS A 143 5.50 -4.82 -18.99
N PRO A 144 6.55 -4.62 -19.81
CA PRO A 144 6.56 -3.65 -20.93
C PRO A 144 5.57 -3.85 -22.09
N PHE A 145 4.65 -4.83 -22.03
CA PHE A 145 3.70 -5.12 -23.11
C PHE A 145 2.28 -5.51 -22.65
N LYS A 146 1.93 -5.37 -21.36
CA LYS A 146 0.55 -5.65 -20.89
C LYS A 146 -0.30 -4.38 -20.95
N GLY A 147 -1.35 -4.40 -21.78
CA GLY A 147 -2.42 -3.41 -21.76
C GLY A 147 -1.96 -1.99 -22.09
N THR A 148 -1.54 -1.77 -23.34
CA THR A 148 -1.30 -0.46 -23.94
C THR A 148 -2.60 0.32 -24.19
N ASP A 149 -3.53 0.33 -23.23
CA ASP A 149 -4.64 1.28 -23.24
C ASP A 149 -4.11 2.58 -22.64
N VAL A 150 -3.51 3.38 -23.51
CA VAL A 150 -2.94 4.70 -23.20
C VAL A 150 -4.08 5.71 -23.10
N SER A 151 -4.95 5.57 -22.10
CA SER A 151 -5.98 6.55 -21.83
C SER A 151 -6.13 6.75 -20.34
N ASP A 152 -5.11 7.37 -19.75
CA ASP A 152 -5.37 8.23 -18.60
C ASP A 152 -4.61 9.53 -18.90
N PRO A 153 -5.31 10.62 -19.25
CA PRO A 153 -4.65 11.89 -19.49
C PRO A 153 -3.84 12.22 -18.24
N LEU A 154 -2.64 12.75 -18.45
CA LEU A 154 -1.80 13.38 -17.44
C LEU A 154 -2.59 14.54 -16.80
N SER A 155 -3.59 14.24 -15.99
CA SER A 155 -4.39 15.22 -15.28
C SER A 155 -3.49 15.78 -14.17
N PRO A 156 -3.20 17.08 -14.19
CA PRO A 156 -2.22 17.68 -13.29
C PRO A 156 -2.68 17.71 -11.83
N ASN A 157 -3.99 17.57 -11.58
CA ASN A 157 -4.60 17.83 -10.29
C ASN A 157 -5.44 16.64 -9.81
N SER A 158 -4.78 15.58 -9.36
CA SER A 158 -5.49 14.53 -8.65
C SER A 158 -5.39 14.75 -7.15
N GLY A 159 -6.53 14.59 -6.47
CA GLY A 159 -6.68 14.49 -5.02
C GLY A 159 -5.66 13.59 -4.32
N PRO A 160 -5.80 13.40 -3.00
CA PRO A 160 -5.10 12.30 -2.36
C PRO A 160 -5.43 10.98 -3.07
N GLN A 161 -4.43 10.15 -3.26
CA GLN A 161 -4.56 8.87 -3.97
C GLN A 161 -3.68 7.84 -3.33
N VAL A 162 -4.18 6.61 -3.27
CA VAL A 162 -3.39 5.42 -2.96
C VAL A 162 -3.48 4.49 -4.17
N ILE A 163 -2.34 4.16 -4.75
CA ILE A 163 -2.25 3.28 -5.92
C ILE A 163 -1.33 2.13 -5.60
N TYR A 164 -1.84 0.92 -5.74
CA TYR A 164 -1.10 -0.32 -5.66
C TYR A 164 -0.66 -0.76 -7.05
N VAL A 165 0.63 -1.06 -7.21
CA VAL A 165 1.18 -1.71 -8.41
C VAL A 165 1.65 -3.12 -8.08
N CYS A 166 1.02 -4.10 -8.73
CA CYS A 166 1.36 -5.51 -8.66
C CYS A 166 2.62 -5.83 -9.48
N SER A 167 3.33 -6.91 -9.12
CA SER A 167 4.50 -7.38 -9.88
C SER A 167 4.20 -7.87 -11.30
N ASP A 168 2.93 -8.14 -11.61
CA ASP A 168 2.49 -8.54 -12.96
C ASP A 168 2.15 -7.35 -13.86
N GLY A 169 2.35 -6.12 -13.34
CA GLY A 169 2.06 -4.85 -14.00
C GLY A 169 0.65 -4.31 -13.74
N ALA A 170 -0.23 -5.04 -13.03
CA ALA A 170 -1.57 -4.54 -12.72
C ALA A 170 -1.51 -3.33 -11.76
N ARG A 171 -2.43 -2.38 -11.96
CA ARG A 171 -2.56 -1.18 -11.12
C ARG A 171 -3.95 -1.14 -10.52
N LEU A 172 -4.03 -0.92 -9.21
CA LEU A 172 -5.28 -0.83 -8.46
C LEU A 172 -5.27 0.47 -7.66
N GLN A 173 -6.29 1.30 -7.86
CA GLN A 173 -6.51 2.50 -7.04
C GLN A 173 -7.55 2.18 -5.98
N GLY A 174 -7.31 2.61 -4.73
CA GLY A 174 -8.26 2.45 -3.64
C GLY A 174 -8.08 3.53 -2.57
N ASP A 175 -9.07 3.63 -1.68
CA ASP A 175 -9.01 4.54 -0.53
C ASP A 175 -8.23 3.94 0.63
N ILE A 176 -8.10 2.60 0.65
CA ILE A 176 -7.38 1.81 1.64
C ILE A 176 -6.65 0.71 0.89
N ILE A 177 -5.35 0.61 1.10
CA ILE A 177 -4.53 -0.48 0.59
C ILE A 177 -3.61 -0.92 1.72
N SER A 178 -3.75 -2.15 2.16
CA SER A 178 -2.76 -2.85 2.97
C SER A 178 -2.23 -4.06 2.24
N VAL A 179 -0.92 -4.27 2.33
CA VAL A 179 -0.27 -5.40 1.68
C VAL A 179 0.90 -5.97 2.48
N GLY A 180 1.18 -7.24 2.18
CA GLY A 180 2.17 -8.09 2.82
C GLY A 180 1.49 -9.14 3.70
N SER A 181 2.28 -9.97 4.38
CA SER A 181 1.78 -11.07 5.22
C SER A 181 0.84 -10.61 6.34
N GLY A 182 1.07 -9.42 6.91
CA GLY A 182 0.22 -8.90 7.98
C GLY A 182 -1.01 -8.11 7.52
N SER A 183 -1.22 -7.98 6.21
CA SER A 183 -2.34 -7.21 5.66
C SER A 183 -3.74 -7.66 6.10
N PRO A 184 -4.07 -8.96 6.24
CA PRO A 184 -5.40 -9.36 6.69
C PRO A 184 -5.73 -8.86 8.11
N TYR A 185 -4.71 -8.80 8.98
CA TYR A 185 -4.86 -8.28 10.34
C TYR A 185 -4.99 -6.76 10.36
N ALA A 186 -4.27 -6.07 9.49
CA ALA A 186 -4.37 -4.62 9.34
C ALA A 186 -5.75 -4.20 8.82
N TYR A 187 -6.28 -4.87 7.79
CA TYR A 187 -7.63 -4.62 7.29
C TYR A 187 -8.69 -4.80 8.38
N GLY A 188 -8.60 -5.84 9.22
CA GLY A 188 -9.54 -6.03 10.32
C GLY A 188 -9.59 -4.88 11.34
N VAL A 189 -8.55 -4.05 11.42
CA VAL A 189 -8.55 -2.82 12.23
C VAL A 189 -9.06 -1.63 11.43
N LEU A 190 -8.59 -1.49 10.19
CA LEU A 190 -8.95 -0.37 9.31
C LEU A 190 -10.44 -0.37 8.97
N ASP A 191 -11.03 -1.54 8.68
CA ASP A 191 -12.44 -1.67 8.32
C ASP A 191 -13.39 -1.26 9.46
N GLY A 192 -12.95 -1.39 10.72
CA GLY A 192 -13.75 -1.02 11.89
C GLY A 192 -13.54 0.42 12.38
N GLY A 193 -12.47 1.09 11.97
CA GLY A 193 -12.05 2.37 12.52
C GLY A 193 -11.86 3.50 11.50
N LEU A 194 -11.75 3.19 10.21
CA LEU A 194 -11.53 4.21 9.20
C LEU A 194 -12.82 4.95 8.86
N SER A 195 -12.77 6.28 8.92
CA SER A 195 -13.82 7.15 8.41
C SER A 195 -13.20 8.38 7.75
N TRP A 196 -13.93 9.01 6.83
CA TRP A 196 -13.45 10.20 6.12
C TRP A 196 -13.14 11.36 7.07
N GLY A 197 -13.98 11.55 8.10
CA GLY A 197 -13.91 12.65 9.06
C GLY A 197 -12.93 12.46 10.22
N LEU A 198 -11.97 11.54 10.13
CA LEU A 198 -10.94 11.36 11.15
C LEU A 198 -10.07 12.62 11.27
N SER A 199 -9.76 13.01 12.51
CA SER A 199 -8.67 13.95 12.76
C SER A 199 -7.31 13.33 12.41
N LYS A 200 -6.29 14.18 12.25
CA LYS A 200 -4.92 13.74 11.97
C LYS A 200 -4.39 12.80 13.04
N GLU A 201 -4.63 13.12 14.31
CA GLU A 201 -4.17 12.35 15.46
C GLU A 201 -4.88 10.99 15.54
N GLU A 202 -6.19 10.96 15.27
CA GLU A 202 -6.96 9.71 15.22
C GLU A 202 -6.53 8.82 14.06
N ALA A 203 -6.30 9.38 12.87
CA ALA A 203 -5.79 8.65 11.72
C ALA A 203 -4.40 8.04 12.01
N ILE A 204 -3.49 8.80 12.62
CA ILE A 204 -2.17 8.30 13.03
C ILE A 204 -2.34 7.17 14.07
N SER A 205 -3.22 7.35 15.05
CA SER A 205 -3.46 6.32 16.08
C SER A 205 -4.07 5.04 15.49
N LEU A 206 -4.98 5.17 14.52
CA LEU A 206 -5.58 4.05 13.81
C LEU A 206 -4.55 3.28 12.99
N ALA A 207 -3.70 4.00 12.25
CA ALA A 207 -2.60 3.40 11.49
C ALA A 207 -1.61 2.66 12.39
N ARG A 208 -1.22 3.29 13.52
CA ARG A 208 -0.36 2.68 14.54
C ARG A 208 -0.99 1.40 15.09
N GLU A 209 -2.27 1.44 15.43
CA GLU A 209 -3.01 0.29 15.95
C GLU A 209 -3.12 -0.84 14.92
N ALA A 210 -3.36 -0.51 13.64
CA ALA A 210 -3.44 -1.49 12.57
C ALA A 210 -2.10 -2.23 12.37
N VAL A 211 -0.98 -1.49 12.33
CA VAL A 211 0.36 -2.12 12.26
C VAL A 211 0.63 -2.90 13.54
N PHE A 212 0.33 -2.34 14.72
CA PHE A 212 0.51 -3.03 16.00
C PHE A 212 -0.18 -4.40 16.04
N ARG A 213 -1.47 -4.46 15.71
CA ARG A 213 -2.21 -5.74 15.71
C ARG A 213 -1.69 -6.72 14.67
N ALA A 214 -1.29 -6.21 13.50
CA ALA A 214 -0.65 -7.03 12.47
C ALA A 214 0.67 -7.62 12.98
N THR A 215 1.56 -6.81 13.55
CA THR A 215 2.84 -7.26 14.09
C THR A 215 2.70 -8.24 15.26
N HIS A 216 1.60 -8.18 16.00
CA HIS A 216 1.35 -9.11 17.11
C HIS A 216 0.88 -10.49 16.62
N ARG A 217 0.25 -10.56 15.44
CA ARG A 217 -0.36 -11.80 14.90
C ARG A 217 0.42 -12.41 13.75
N ASP A 218 1.11 -11.61 12.97
CA ASP A 218 1.95 -12.04 11.86
C ASP A 218 3.38 -12.35 12.34
N ALA A 219 3.84 -13.59 12.12
CA ALA A 219 5.18 -14.01 12.51
C ALA A 219 6.28 -13.26 11.77
N TYR A 220 6.00 -12.80 10.55
CA TYR A 220 7.01 -12.23 9.66
C TYR A 220 7.15 -10.70 9.76
N SER A 221 6.17 -10.03 10.37
CA SER A 221 6.16 -8.58 10.59
C SER A 221 6.46 -8.25 12.06
N GLY A 222 7.02 -7.08 12.33
CA GLY A 222 7.28 -6.71 13.73
C GLY A 222 8.17 -5.50 13.97
N ASN A 223 8.54 -5.39 15.24
CA ASN A 223 9.49 -4.44 15.80
C ASN A 223 8.92 -3.03 15.92
N ASN A 224 9.25 -2.14 15.00
CA ASN A 224 8.80 -0.75 15.08
C ASN A 224 7.76 -0.45 14.01
N VAL A 225 7.13 0.71 14.12
CA VAL A 225 6.31 1.29 13.06
C VAL A 225 6.96 2.56 12.51
N ASP A 226 7.06 2.62 11.19
CA ASP A 226 7.34 3.87 10.45
C ASP A 226 6.02 4.44 9.95
N LEU A 227 5.77 5.72 10.23
CA LEU A 227 4.54 6.44 9.88
C LEU A 227 4.87 7.73 9.13
N PHE A 228 4.25 7.90 7.98
CA PHE A 228 4.32 9.09 7.16
C PHE A 228 2.92 9.66 7.00
N HIS A 229 2.79 10.95 7.29
CA HIS A 229 1.59 11.74 6.96
C HIS A 229 1.91 12.59 5.74
N ILE A 230 1.12 12.44 4.68
CA ILE A 230 1.27 13.18 3.43
C ILE A 230 0.08 14.13 3.29
N ASP A 231 0.36 15.43 3.24
CA ASP A 231 -0.61 16.51 3.06
C ASP A 231 -0.24 17.42 1.87
N ALA A 232 -0.90 18.58 1.79
CA ALA A 232 -0.67 19.59 0.76
C ALA A 232 0.73 20.21 0.80
N GLN A 233 1.34 20.24 1.97
CA GLN A 233 2.65 20.83 2.23
C GLN A 233 3.77 19.82 1.96
N GLY A 234 3.48 18.52 2.13
CA GLY A 234 4.34 17.42 1.73
C GLY A 234 4.21 16.23 2.68
N TRP A 235 5.24 15.40 2.72
CA TRP A 235 5.34 14.31 3.68
C TRP A 235 6.00 14.78 4.98
N ILE A 236 5.46 14.33 6.10
CA ILE A 236 6.04 14.48 7.43
C ILE A 236 6.21 13.07 7.99
N GLN A 237 7.47 12.69 8.24
CA GLN A 237 7.77 11.45 8.93
C GLN A 237 7.59 11.64 10.43
N ARG A 238 6.82 10.76 11.06
CA ARG A 238 6.73 10.68 12.51
C ARG A 238 7.95 9.94 13.08
N PRO A 239 8.38 10.24 14.32
CA PRO A 239 9.39 9.46 14.99
C PRO A 239 8.99 7.99 14.98
N ARG A 240 9.96 7.12 14.68
CA ARG A 240 9.77 5.67 14.73
C ARG A 240 9.37 5.26 16.15
N GLU A 241 8.28 4.49 16.26
CA GLU A 241 7.75 4.03 17.55
C GLU A 241 8.01 2.53 17.71
N ASP A 242 8.54 2.11 18.87
CA ASP A 242 8.69 0.69 19.21
C ASP A 242 7.34 0.12 19.66
N LEU A 243 6.85 -0.87 18.89
CA LEU A 243 5.57 -1.52 19.15
C LEU A 243 5.65 -2.49 20.35
N LYS A 244 6.86 -2.90 20.75
CA LYS A 244 7.06 -3.77 21.91
C LYS A 244 6.60 -3.10 23.21
N GLU A 245 6.93 -1.81 23.39
CA GLU A 245 6.46 -1.07 24.56
C GLU A 245 4.95 -0.90 24.56
N GLU A 246 4.35 -0.66 23.39
CA GLU A 246 2.90 -0.50 23.28
C GLU A 246 2.15 -1.78 23.68
N TYR A 247 2.72 -2.96 23.39
CA TYR A 247 2.20 -4.23 23.89
C TYR A 247 2.12 -4.30 25.41
N TYR A 248 3.20 -3.92 26.11
CA TYR A 248 3.20 -3.92 27.58
C TYR A 248 2.24 -2.89 28.16
N ARG A 249 2.15 -1.70 27.56
CA ARG A 249 1.16 -0.68 27.95
C ARG A 249 -0.27 -1.20 27.80
N GLU A 250 -0.57 -1.94 26.73
CA GLU A 250 -1.90 -2.53 26.53
C GLU A 250 -2.20 -3.65 27.54
N LEU A 251 -1.22 -4.50 27.86
CA LEU A 251 -1.36 -5.50 28.93
C LEU A 251 -1.69 -4.83 30.28
N GLU A 252 -1.01 -3.73 30.61
CA GLU A 252 -1.30 -2.97 31.80
C GLU A 252 -2.71 -2.37 31.79
N ARG A 253 -3.13 -1.74 30.67
CA ARG A 253 -4.50 -1.19 30.50
C ARG A 253 -5.56 -2.28 30.69
N ARG A 254 -5.37 -3.45 30.08
CA ARG A 254 -6.26 -4.62 30.24
C ARG A 254 -6.29 -5.11 31.69
N SER A 255 -5.14 -5.15 32.37
CA SER A 255 -5.06 -5.55 33.77
C SER A 255 -5.83 -4.59 34.68
N LYS A 256 -5.71 -3.27 34.44
CA LYS A 256 -6.44 -2.22 35.16
C LYS A 256 -7.94 -2.32 34.93
N ARG A 257 -8.40 -2.44 33.68
CA ARG A 257 -9.83 -2.65 33.35
C ARG A 257 -10.43 -3.88 34.03
N ARG A 258 -9.69 -5.00 34.08
CA ARG A 258 -10.11 -6.21 34.79
C ARG A 258 -10.24 -5.99 36.30
N ARG A 259 -9.29 -5.27 36.91
CA ARG A 259 -9.33 -4.91 38.34
C ARG A 259 -10.51 -3.97 38.65
N GLU A 260 -10.77 -3.00 37.80
CA GLU A 260 -11.91 -2.08 37.92
C GLU A 260 -13.25 -2.79 37.77
N LYS A 261 -13.37 -3.70 36.80
CA LYS A 261 -14.59 -4.50 36.62
C LYS A 261 -14.86 -5.36 37.86
N LYS A 262 -13.85 -6.08 38.37
CA LYS A 262 -13.97 -6.84 39.62
C LYS A 262 -14.42 -5.97 40.80
N LYS A 263 -13.91 -4.74 40.92
CA LYS A 263 -14.33 -3.81 41.98
C LYS A 263 -15.81 -3.42 41.85
N ARG A 264 -16.29 -3.13 40.64
CA ARG A 264 -17.72 -2.82 40.39
C ARG A 264 -18.60 -4.01 40.72
N ASP A 265 -18.24 -5.20 40.24
CA ASP A 265 -18.99 -6.43 40.49
C ASP A 265 -19.06 -6.75 42.00
N THR A 266 -18.01 -6.44 42.77
CA THR A 266 -18.00 -6.64 44.24
C THR A 266 -18.92 -5.64 44.96
N ILE A 267 -18.96 -4.38 44.50
CA ILE A 267 -19.80 -3.32 45.06
C ILE A 267 -21.28 -3.58 44.77
N GLU A 268 -21.63 -4.10 43.58
CA GLU A 268 -23.02 -4.45 43.23
C GLU A 268 -23.53 -5.72 43.95
N SER A 269 -22.62 -6.56 44.44
CA SER A 269 -22.94 -7.77 45.21
C SER A 269 -23.02 -7.57 46.73
N SER A 270 -22.72 -6.36 47.22
CA SER A 270 -22.71 -5.98 48.64
C SER A 270 -23.91 -5.08 48.96
#